data_AF-C4LGG2-F1
#
_entry.id   AF-C4LGG2-F1
#
_cell.length_a   1.000
_cell.length_b   1.000
_cell.length_c   1.000
_cell.angle_alpha   90.00
_cell.angle_beta   90.00
_cell.angle_gamma   90.00
#
_symmetry.space_group_name_H-M   'P 1'
#
loop_
_entity.id
_entity.type
_entity.pdbx_description
1 polymer ?
#
loop_
_entity_poly.entity_id
_entity_poly.type
_entity_poly.pdbx_seq_one_letter_code
_entity_poly.pdbx_strand_id
1 'polypeptide(L)' 'MTPQVTLTIISVFIGFFLFTASFASFMYKKPAKVTWTLFGIAVFFITVVPVTVAVFWATLIN' A
#
# COMPACT_ATOMS: atom_id res chain seq x y z
N MET A 1 -2.38 1.25 21.50
CA MET A 1 -2.79 0.87 20.13
C MET A 1 -2.43 -0.60 19.93
N THR A 2 -3.33 -1.41 19.38
CA THR A 2 -3.09 -2.85 19.25
C THR A 2 -2.11 -3.13 18.08
N PRO A 3 -1.30 -4.20 18.13
CA PRO A 3 -0.20 -4.42 17.18
C PRO A 3 -0.66 -4.55 15.71
N GLN A 4 -1.88 -5.03 15.48
CA GLN A 4 -2.48 -5.15 14.14
C GLN A 4 -2.70 -3.79 13.49
N VAL A 5 -3.25 -2.85 14.27
CA VAL A 5 -3.60 -1.51 13.81
C VAL A 5 -2.35 -0.72 13.47
N THR A 6 -1.27 -0.94 14.21
CA THR A 6 0.05 -0.35 13.89
C THR A 6 0.60 -0.88 12.57
N LEU A 7 0.51 -2.19 12.32
CA LEU A 7 0.99 -2.81 11.07
C LEU A 7 0.20 -2.33 9.84
N THR A 8 -1.13 -2.24 9.94
CA THR A 8 -1.96 -1.71 8.86
C THR A 8 -1.66 -0.23 8.59
N ILE A 9 -1.52 0.59 9.63
CA ILE A 9 -1.18 2.01 9.46
C ILE A 9 0.18 2.18 8.77
N ILE A 10 1.21 1.47 9.19
CA ILE A 10 2.56 1.54 8.58
C ILE A 10 2.51 1.10 7.12
N SER A 11 1.84 -0.02 6.82
CA SER A 11 1.72 -0.53 5.45
C SER A 11 1.02 0.46 4.53
N VAL A 12 -0.10 1.03 4.98
CA VAL A 12 -0.89 1.98 4.20
C VAL A 12 -0.11 3.29 4.01
N PHE A 13 0.65 3.73 5.01
CA PHE A 13 1.57 4.88 4.88
C PHE A 13 2.62 4.67 3.78
N ILE A 14 3.28 3.50 3.78
CA ILE A 14 4.26 3.14 2.74
C ILE A 14 3.59 3.09 1.36
N GLY A 15 2.38 2.52 1.29
CA GLY A 15 1.57 2.48 0.09
C GLY A 15 1.26 3.87 -0.47
N PHE A 16 0.80 4.81 0.37
CA PHE A 16 0.53 6.18 -0.06
C PHE A 16 1.79 6.95 -0.44
N PHE A 17 2.91 6.68 0.22
CA PHE A 17 4.20 7.26 -0.16
C PHE A 17 4.62 6.81 -1.57
N LEU A 18 4.51 5.51 -1.86
CA LEU A 18 4.76 4.94 -3.19
C LEU A 18 3.77 5.44 -4.24
N PHE A 19 2.50 5.60 -3.88
CA PHE A 19 1.47 6.18 -4.75
C PHE A 19 1.83 7.61 -5.14
N THR A 20 2.23 8.43 -4.15
CA THR A 20 2.67 9.81 -4.36
C THR A 20 3.94 9.86 -5.20
N ALA A 21 4.90 8.95 -4.99
CA ALA A 21 6.09 8.83 -5.82
C ALA A 21 5.77 8.41 -7.27
N SER A 22 4.74 7.59 -7.48
CA SER A 22 4.22 7.26 -8.81
C SER A 22 3.65 8.51 -9.50
N PHE A 23 2.90 9.33 -8.74
CA PHE A 23 2.30 10.57 -9.23
C PHE A 23 3.38 11.62 -9.55
N ALA A 24 4.39 11.77 -8.69
CA ALA A 24 5.54 12.61 -8.95
C ALA A 24 6.28 12.14 -10.23
N SER A 25 6.50 10.83 -10.38
CA SER A 25 7.12 10.27 -11.59
C SER A 25 6.31 10.59 -12.86
N PHE A 26 4.98 10.55 -12.77
CA PHE A 26 4.09 10.98 -13.84
C PHE A 26 4.24 12.48 -14.15
N MET A 27 4.25 13.34 -13.12
CA MET A 27 4.42 14.80 -13.28
C MET A 27 5.77 15.16 -13.93
N TYR A 28 6.85 14.48 -13.55
CA TYR A 28 8.18 14.67 -14.14
C TYR A 28 8.34 14.01 -15.53
N LYS A 29 7.23 13.55 -16.15
CA LYS A 29 7.22 12.89 -17.47
C LYS A 29 8.19 11.72 -17.56
N LYS A 30 8.43 11.01 -16.44
CA LYS A 30 9.24 9.79 -16.44
C LYS A 30 8.58 8.72 -17.30
N PRO A 31 9.36 7.74 -17.81
CA PRO A 31 8.83 6.67 -18.63
C PRO A 31 7.64 5.98 -17.96
N ALA A 32 6.57 5.77 -18.73
CA ALA A 32 5.30 5.22 -18.25
C ALA A 32 5.46 3.89 -17.48
N LYS A 33 6.48 3.10 -17.83
CA LYS A 33 6.83 1.87 -17.12
C LYS A 33 7.12 2.12 -15.63
N VAL A 34 7.84 3.19 -15.29
CA VAL A 34 8.22 3.51 -13.90
C VAL A 34 7.02 3.98 -13.09
N THR A 35 6.16 4.81 -13.69
CA THR A 35 4.91 5.23 -13.04
C THR A 35 3.99 4.05 -12.78
N TRP A 36 3.80 3.17 -13.77
CA TRP A 36 2.92 2.00 -13.64
C TRP A 36 3.45 0.97 -12.64
N THR A 37 4.76 0.74 -12.59
CA THR A 37 5.34 -0.18 -11.58
C THR A 37 5.23 0.38 -10.18
N LEU A 38 5.57 1.66 -9.95
CA LEU A 38 5.40 2.29 -8.63
C LEU A 38 3.93 2.31 -8.20
N PHE A 39 3.02 2.61 -9.12
CA PHE A 39 1.58 2.61 -8.86
C PHE A 39 1.09 1.20 -8.50
N GLY A 40 1.48 0.17 -9.24
CA GLY A 40 1.11 -1.21 -8.94
C GLY A 40 1.62 -1.68 -7.58
N ILE A 41 2.86 -1.35 -7.22
CA ILE A 41 3.43 -1.67 -5.90
C ILE A 41 2.69 -0.91 -4.79
N ALA A 42 2.34 0.35 -5.02
CA ALA A 42 1.55 1.14 -4.07
C ALA A 42 0.18 0.50 -3.80
N VAL A 43 -0.53 0.12 -4.87
CA VAL A 43 -1.83 -0.57 -4.75
C VAL A 43 -1.69 -1.86 -3.96
N PHE A 44 -0.65 -2.66 -4.19
CA PHE A 44 -0.40 -3.89 -3.43
C PHE A 44 -0.28 -3.63 -1.91
N PHE A 45 0.48 -2.62 -1.50
CA PHE A 45 0.65 -2.26 -0.08
C PHE A 45 -0.62 -1.70 0.57
N ILE A 46 -1.45 -0.97 -0.19
CA ILE A 46 -2.72 -0.39 0.28
C ILE A 46 -3.85 -1.42 0.29
N THR A 47 -3.75 -2.51 -0.49
CA THR A 47 -4.83 -3.50 -0.63
C THR A 47 -4.47 -4.83 0.02
N VAL A 48 -3.46 -5.53 -0.50
CA VAL A 48 -3.17 -6.92 -0.12
C VAL A 48 -2.78 -7.02 1.34
N VAL A 49 -1.93 -6.12 1.84
CA VAL A 49 -1.48 -6.16 3.23
C VAL A 49 -2.65 -5.92 4.21
N PRO A 50 -3.41 -4.81 4.15
CA PRO A 50 -4.50 -4.57 5.08
C PRO A 50 -5.64 -5.58 4.93
N VAL A 51 -5.93 -6.06 3.70
CA VAL A 51 -6.93 -7.13 3.51
C VAL A 51 -6.47 -8.43 4.16
N THR A 52 -5.20 -8.82 4.00
CA THR A 52 -4.68 -10.05 4.63
C THR A 52 -4.72 -9.95 6.16
N VAL A 53 -4.30 -8.81 6.72
CA VAL A 53 -4.36 -8.57 8.17
C VAL A 53 -5.80 -8.62 8.68
N ALA A 54 -6.75 -8.03 7.94
CA ALA A 54 -8.17 -8.01 8.29
C ALA A 54 -8.80 -9.41 8.23
N VAL A 55 -8.56 -10.16 7.15
CA VAL A 55 -9.11 -11.52 6.97
C VAL A 55 -8.57 -12.46 8.04
N PHE A 56 -7.25 -12.44 8.30
CA PHE A 56 -6.63 -13.33 9.28
C PHE A 56 -7.14 -13.05 10.71
N TRP A 57 -7.36 -11.78 11.05
CA TRP A 57 -7.97 -11.42 12.33
C TRP A 57 -9.45 -11.75 12.42
N ALA A 58 -10.20 -11.58 11.33
CA ALA A 58 -11.61 -11.97 11.28
C ALA A 58 -11.77 -13.49 11.47
N THR A 59 -10.86 -14.31 10.92
CA THR A 59 -10.90 -15.77 11.07
C THR A 59 -10.35 -16.28 12.41
N LEU A 60 -9.50 -15.53 13.11
CA LEU A 60 -8.99 -15.92 14.44
C LEU A 60 -9.93 -15.54 15.59
N ILE A 61 -10.76 -14.50 15.40
CA ILE A 61 -11.73 -14.04 16.42
C ILE A 61 -13.08 -14.78 16.33
N ASN A 62 -13.42 -15.36 15.17
CA ASN A 62 -14.67 -16.10 14.94
C ASN A 62 -14.49 -17.58 15.26
#